data_AF-A0A932CUM6-F1
#
_entry.id   AF-A0A932CUM6-F1
#
_cell.length_a   1.000
_cell.length_b   1.000
_cell.length_c   1.000
_cell.angle_alpha   90.00
_cell.angle_beta   90.00
_cell.angle_gamma   90.00
#
_symmetry.space_group_name_H-M   'P 1'
#
loop_
_entity.id
_entity.type
_entity.pdbx_description
1 polymer ?
#
loop_
_entity_poly.entity_id
_entity_poly.type
_entity_poly.pdbx_seq_one_letter_code
_entity_poly.pdbx_strand_id
1 'polypeptide(L)' 'MKAIRVRVENGRITGDAPPGLPEGDVDLCLAEPEEQMSEDELALLDEALARGFEAIRAGRFRQAADVISDLRR' A
#
# COMPACT_ATOMS: atom_id res chain seq x y z
N MET A 1 -0.84 9.91 -2.15
CA MET A 1 0.33 9.14 -2.64
C MET A 1 1.41 10.08 -3.18
N LYS A 2 2.70 9.81 -2.90
CA LYS A 2 3.82 10.48 -3.59
C LYS A 2 4.19 9.65 -4.82
N ALA A 3 3.85 10.10 -6.02
CA ALA A 3 4.23 9.41 -7.24
C ALA A 3 5.76 9.43 -7.44
N ILE A 4 6.35 8.31 -7.85
CA ILE A 4 7.77 8.24 -8.23
C ILE A 4 7.89 8.77 -9.66
N ARG A 5 8.70 9.82 -9.85
CA ARG A 5 8.94 10.37 -11.18
C ARG A 5 10.03 9.56 -11.87
N VAL A 6 9.64 8.84 -12.92
CA VAL A 6 10.54 8.00 -13.74
C VAL A 6 10.51 8.46 -15.20
N ARG A 7 11.55 8.10 -15.94
CA ARG A 7 11.63 8.23 -17.40
C ARG A 7 11.35 6.87 -18.04
N VAL A 8 10.55 6.86 -19.09
CA VAL A 8 10.32 5.68 -19.93
C VAL A 8 10.95 5.93 -21.30
N GLU A 9 11.90 5.09 -21.69
CA GLU A 9 12.58 5.19 -22.99
C GLU A 9 12.86 3.77 -23.52
N ASN A 10 12.44 3.47 -24.75
CA ASN A 10 12.59 2.16 -25.38
C ASN A 10 12.08 0.99 -24.50
N GLY A 11 10.96 1.20 -23.80
CA GLY A 11 10.37 0.19 -22.89
C GLY A 11 11.10 0.02 -21.56
N ARG A 12 12.16 0.80 -21.29
CA ARG A 12 12.89 0.78 -20.03
C ARG A 12 12.44 1.93 -19.13
N ILE A 13 12.14 1.61 -17.87
CA ILE A 13 11.81 2.57 -16.82
C ILE A 13 13.09 2.90 -16.03
N THR A 14 13.44 4.17 -15.89
CA THR A 14 14.60 4.63 -15.11
C THR A 14 14.24 5.81 -14.21
N GLY A 15 14.74 5.80 -12.98
CA GLY A 15 14.53 6.87 -12.01
C GLY A 15 15.18 6.52 -10.68
N ASP A 16 15.17 7.45 -9.74
CA ASP A 16 15.72 7.24 -8.41
C ASP A 16 14.71 6.49 -7.53
N ALA A 17 15.16 5.42 -6.87
CA ALA A 17 14.35 4.71 -5.90
C ALA A 17 14.09 5.62 -4.69
N PRO A 18 12.85 5.75 -4.20
CA PRO A 18 12.56 6.50 -3.00
C PRO A 18 13.15 5.80 -1.75
N PRO A 19 13.37 6.54 -0.66
CA PRO A 19 13.83 5.95 0.59
C PRO A 19 12.93 4.81 1.07
N GLY A 20 13.51 3.66 1.37
CA GLY A 20 12.81 2.48 1.91
C GLY A 20 12.38 1.45 0.87
N LEU A 21 12.59 1.67 -0.44
CA LEU A 21 12.46 0.61 -1.43
C LEU A 21 13.59 -0.44 -1.24
N PRO A 22 13.30 -1.75 -1.32
CA PRO A 22 14.32 -2.79 -1.17
C PRO A 22 15.26 -2.83 -2.38
N GLU A 23 16.48 -3.32 -2.14
CA GLU A 23 17.42 -3.69 -3.21
C GLU A 23 16.95 -4.97 -3.90
N GLY A 24 17.04 -5.03 -5.23
CA GLY A 24 16.70 -6.21 -6.03
C GLY A 24 15.60 -5.98 -7.06
N ASP A 25 15.06 -7.07 -7.60
CA ASP A 25 13.97 -7.04 -8.58
C ASP A 25 12.63 -6.85 -7.87
N VAL A 26 11.81 -5.94 -8.39
CA VAL A 26 10.46 -5.66 -7.89
C VAL A 26 9.47 -5.64 -9.05
N ASP A 27 8.27 -6.16 -8.81
CA ASP A 27 7.17 -6.04 -9.76
C ASP A 27 6.53 -4.65 -9.63
N LEU A 28 6.38 -3.96 -10.76
CA LEU A 28 5.77 -2.64 -10.83
C LEU A 28 4.38 -2.74 -11.49
N CYS A 29 3.36 -2.23 -10.80
CA CYS A 29 2.04 -2.01 -11.36
C CYS A 29 1.86 -0.53 -11.68
N LEU A 30 1.33 -0.22 -12.87
CA LEU A 30 0.87 1.13 -13.19
C LEU A 30 -0.43 1.37 -12.43
N ALA A 31 -0.49 2.46 -11.67
CA ALA A 31 -1.73 2.87 -11.01
C ALA A 31 -2.66 3.50 -12.06
N GLU A 32 -3.90 3.03 -12.13
CA GLU A 32 -4.92 3.64 -12.97
C GLU A 32 -5.51 4.86 -12.25
N PRO A 33 -5.88 5.95 -12.96
CA PRO A 33 -6.43 7.16 -12.32
C PRO A 33 -7.69 6.91 -11.49
N GLU A 34 -8.48 5.91 -11.88
CA GLU A 34 -9.68 5.46 -11.17
C GLU A 34 -9.39 4.66 -9.89
N GLU A 35 -8.14 4.25 -9.67
CA GLU A 35 -7.66 3.64 -8.43
C GLU A 35 -7.16 4.70 -7.41
N GLN A 36 -7.25 5.99 -7.76
CA GLN A 36 -6.82 7.06 -6.88
C GLN A 36 -7.85 7.27 -5.76
N MET A 37 -7.43 7.02 -4.52
CA MET A 37 -8.22 7.35 -3.34
C MET A 37 -8.34 8.86 -3.19
N SER A 38 -9.54 9.34 -2.88
CA SER A 38 -9.78 10.70 -2.40
C SER A 38 -9.06 10.96 -1.07
N GLU A 39 -8.91 12.23 -0.70
CA GLU A 39 -8.26 12.60 0.57
C GLU A 39 -8.98 12.00 1.79
N ASP A 40 -10.31 11.96 1.75
CA ASP A 40 -11.13 11.37 2.81
C ASP A 40 -10.95 9.85 2.90
N GLU A 41 -10.93 9.16 1.76
CA GLU A 41 -10.66 7.72 1.72
C GLU A 41 -9.25 7.39 2.23
N LEU A 42 -8.26 8.21 1.85
CA LEU A 42 -6.88 8.06 2.30
C LEU A 42 -6.77 8.28 3.82
N ALA A 43 -7.46 9.28 4.36
CA ALA A 43 -7.49 9.53 5.80
C ALA A 43 -8.12 8.36 6.57
N LEU A 44 -9.21 7.78 6.05
CA LEU A 44 -9.85 6.60 6.63
C LEU A 44 -8.92 5.37 6.63
N LEU A 45 -8.17 5.18 5.54
CA LEU A 45 -7.18 4.11 5.45
C LEU A 45 -6.04 4.32 6.45
N ASP A 46 -5.47 5.52 6.52
CA ASP A 46 -4.39 5.84 7.45
C ASP A 46 -4.82 5.62 8.91
N GLU A 47 -6.04 6.01 9.26
CA GLU A 47 -6.59 5.77 10.60
C GLU A 47 -6.73 4.26 10.89
N ALA A 48 -7.23 3.48 9.92
CA ALA A 48 -7.36 2.03 10.04
C ALA A 48 -5.99 1.35 10.22
N LEU A 49 -4.98 1.75 9.45
CA LEU A 49 -3.61 1.26 9.56
C LEU A 49 -3.00 1.61 10.92
N ALA A 50 -3.17 2.85 11.38
CA ALA A 50 -2.68 3.28 12.68
C ALA A 50 -3.28 2.44 13.83
N ARG A 51 -4.60 2.20 13.82
CA ARG A 51 -5.26 1.31 14.80
C ARG A 51 -4.72 -0.12 14.72
N GLY A 52 -4.46 -0.62 13.51
CA GLY A 52 -3.86 -1.94 13.29
C GLY A 52 -2.48 -2.06 13.93
N PHE A 53 -1.59 -1.09 13.70
CA PHE A 53 -0.26 -1.07 14.30
C PHE A 53 -0.31 -1.01 15.82
N GLU A 54 -1.21 -0.21 16.40
CA GLU A 54 -1.41 -0.16 17.85
C GLU A 54 -1.95 -1.48 18.43
N ALA A 55 -2.82 -2.19 17.69
CA ALA A 55 -3.27 -3.53 18.09
C ALA A 55 -2.12 -4.54 18.10
N ILE A 56 -1.26 -4.52 17.07
CA ILE A 56 -0.07 -5.39 17.00
C ILE A 56 0.88 -5.10 18.17
N ARG A 57 1.19 -3.82 18.42
CA ARG A 57 2.06 -3.40 19.54
C ARG A 57 1.53 -3.85 20.89
N ALA A 58 0.22 -3.84 21.07
CA ALA A 58 -0.46 -4.28 22.29
C ALA A 58 -0.74 -5.79 22.35
N GLY A 59 -0.30 -6.58 21.37
CA GLY A 59 -0.52 -8.04 21.33
C GLY A 59 -1.97 -8.45 21.11
N ARG A 60 -2.82 -7.57 20.57
CA ARG A 60 -4.23 -7.85 20.27
C ARG A 60 -4.34 -8.41 18.85
N PHE A 61 -4.48 -9.72 18.73
CA PHE A 61 -4.58 -10.43 17.45
C PHE A 61 -5.97 -11.06 17.26
N ARG A 62 -6.35 -11.26 16.00
CA ARG A 62 -7.51 -12.08 15.59
C ARG A 62 -7.02 -13.21 14.70
N GLN A 63 -7.70 -14.36 14.76
CA GLN A 63 -7.41 -15.44 13.82
C GLN A 63 -7.81 -15.03 12.41
N ALA A 64 -6.97 -15.33 11.42
CA ALA A 64 -7.24 -15.00 10.03
C ALA A 64 -8.55 -15.65 9.53
N ALA A 65 -8.87 -16.85 10.02
CA ALA A 65 -10.10 -17.56 9.68
C ALA A 65 -11.37 -16.76 10.06
N ASP A 66 -11.36 -16.08 11.21
CA ASP A 66 -12.49 -15.28 11.66
C ASP A 66 -12.68 -14.05 10.76
N VAL A 67 -11.57 -13.39 10.39
CA VAL A 67 -11.59 -12.23 9.49
C VAL A 67 -12.09 -12.62 8.09
N ILE A 68 -11.62 -13.75 7.56
CA ILE A 68 -12.06 -14.27 6.25
C ILE A 68 -13.55 -14.64 6.28
N SER A 69 -14.04 -15.20 7.40
CA SER A 69 -15.47 -15.50 7.57
C SER A 69 -16.32 -14.23 7.56
N ASP A 70 -15.86 -13.15 8.20
CA ASP A 70 -16.58 -11.87 8.21
C ASP A 70 -16.66 -11.24 6.80
N LEU A 71 -15.58 -11.32 6.02
CA LEU A 71 -15.50 -10.75 4.66
C LEU A 71 -16.32 -11.50 3.61
N ARG A 72 -16.67 -12.77 3.86
CA ARG A 72 -17.47 -13.58 2.93
C ARG A 72 -18.98 -13.37 3.07
N ARG A 73 -19.41 -12.60 4.06
CA ARG A 73 -20.82 -12.22 4.26
C ARG A 73 -21.19 -11.01 3.43
#